data_AF-K1XRM5-F1
#
_entry.id   AF-K1XRM5-F1
#
_cell.length_a   1.000
_cell.length_b   1.000
_cell.length_c   1.000
_cell.angle_alpha   90.00
_cell.angle_beta   90.00
_cell.angle_gamma   90.00
#
_symmetry.space_group_name_H-M   'P 1'
#
loop_
_entity.id
_entity.type
_entity.pdbx_description
1 polymer ?
#
loop_
_entity_poly.entity_id
_entity_poly.type
_entity_poly.pdbx_seq_one_letter_code
_entity_poly.pdbx_strand_id
1 'polypeptide(L)'
;MIFVNAIVAAALAASIVTAAPAKVAIREDRKIKLCKDKNYNKCVEPSAPSNTCVNTASLDTGNLDDQISSLDTYGLTCFIYA
;
A
#
# COMPACT_ATOMS: atom_id res chain seq x y z
N MET A 1 -17.31 0.97 -57.64
CA MET A 1 -17.62 0.70 -56.22
C MET A 1 -17.72 -0.79 -56.05
N ILE A 2 -16.92 -1.37 -55.16
CA ILE A 2 -17.37 -2.29 -54.10
C ILE A 2 -16.15 -2.57 -53.23
N PHE A 3 -16.33 -2.20 -51.97
CA PHE A 3 -15.35 -2.17 -50.92
C PHE A 3 -15.14 -3.58 -50.37
N VAL A 4 -13.89 -3.83 -49.98
CA VAL A 4 -13.40 -5.02 -49.30
C VAL A 4 -14.23 -5.30 -48.06
N ASN A 5 -14.89 -6.47 -48.00
CA ASN A 5 -15.54 -6.98 -46.80
C ASN A 5 -14.46 -7.47 -45.82
N ALA A 6 -14.06 -6.60 -44.91
CA ALA A 6 -13.13 -6.92 -43.83
C ALA A 6 -13.82 -6.69 -42.48
N ILE A 7 -14.73 -7.58 -42.07
CA ILE A 7 -15.15 -7.64 -40.67
C ILE A 7 -15.41 -9.09 -40.27
N VAL A 8 -14.34 -9.81 -39.96
CA VAL A 8 -14.42 -11.00 -39.10
C VAL A 8 -14.66 -10.47 -37.69
N ALA A 9 -15.93 -10.44 -37.29
CA ALA A 9 -16.34 -10.09 -35.94
C ALA A 9 -15.95 -11.22 -34.97
N ALA A 10 -14.73 -11.17 -34.46
CA ALA A 10 -14.32 -11.96 -33.30
C ALA A 10 -15.00 -11.38 -32.06
N ALA A 11 -16.19 -11.89 -31.73
CA ALA A 11 -16.85 -11.63 -30.46
C ALA A 11 -16.14 -12.45 -29.36
N LEU A 12 -15.07 -11.89 -28.80
CA LEU A 12 -14.50 -12.38 -27.56
C LEU A 12 -15.46 -11.96 -26.43
N ALA A 13 -16.29 -12.91 -25.98
CA ALA A 13 -17.13 -12.75 -24.81
C ALA A 13 -16.24 -12.54 -23.58
N ALA A 14 -15.90 -11.28 -23.30
CA ALA A 14 -15.23 -10.88 -22.08
C ALA A 14 -16.23 -11.02 -20.94
N SER A 15 -16.08 -12.11 -20.18
CA SER A 15 -16.67 -12.30 -18.86
C SER A 15 -16.37 -11.08 -18.00
N ILE A 16 -17.38 -10.22 -17.84
CA ILE A 16 -17.35 -9.08 -16.94
C ILE A 16 -17.35 -9.59 -15.51
N VAL A 17 -16.14 -9.77 -14.96
CA VAL A 17 -15.96 -9.78 -13.51
C VAL A 17 -16.30 -8.37 -13.06
N THR A 18 -17.52 -8.18 -12.57
CA THR A 18 -17.89 -6.96 -11.85
C THR A 18 -17.12 -6.98 -10.54
N ALA A 19 -15.86 -6.55 -10.58
CA ALA A 19 -15.13 -6.18 -9.38
C ALA A 19 -15.92 -5.03 -8.76
N ALA A 20 -16.71 -5.34 -7.73
CA ALA A 20 -17.34 -4.33 -6.91
C ALA A 20 -16.21 -3.37 -6.47
N PRO A 21 -16.39 -2.04 -6.60
CA PRO A 21 -15.41 -1.11 -6.09
C PRO A 21 -15.25 -1.43 -4.61
N ALA A 22 -14.09 -1.97 -4.24
CA ALA A 22 -13.73 -2.10 -2.84
C ALA A 22 -13.89 -0.69 -2.28
N LYS A 23 -14.83 -0.50 -1.36
CA LYS A 23 -14.88 0.71 -0.56
C LYS A 23 -13.52 0.77 0.11
N VAL A 24 -12.61 1.54 -0.47
CA VAL A 24 -11.38 1.96 0.20
C VAL A 24 -11.89 2.86 1.30
N ALA A 25 -12.21 2.26 2.45
CA ALA A 25 -12.36 3.02 3.67
C ALA A 25 -11.08 3.84 3.75
N ILE A 26 -11.22 5.16 3.62
CA ILE A 26 -10.16 6.10 3.93
C ILE A 26 -9.82 5.76 5.37
N ARG A 27 -8.73 5.00 5.59
CA ARG A 27 -8.27 4.69 6.92
C ARG A 27 -7.82 6.02 7.49
N GLU A 28 -8.71 6.67 8.25
CA GLU A 28 -8.39 7.91 8.97
C GLU A 28 -7.18 7.70 9.88
N ASP A 29 -6.96 6.46 10.32
CA ASP A 29 -5.74 6.00 10.97
C ASP A 29 -4.73 5.43 9.96
N ARG A 30 -3.92 6.30 9.36
CA ARG A 30 -2.70 5.88 8.64
C ARG A 30 -1.65 5.46 9.66
N LYS A 31 -1.76 4.27 10.23
CA LYS A 31 -0.76 3.72 11.16
C LYS A 31 0.18 2.78 10.41
N ILE A 32 1.44 2.79 10.78
CA ILE A 32 2.42 1.76 10.39
C ILE A 32 2.89 1.04 11.64
N LYS A 33 3.25 -0.23 11.53
CA LYS A 33 3.80 -1.01 12.63
C LYS A 33 5.30 -1.19 12.45
N LEU A 34 6.06 -0.65 13.38
CA LEU A 34 7.52 -0.72 13.43
C LEU A 34 7.92 -1.63 14.58
N CYS A 35 8.75 -2.64 14.30
CA CYS A 35 9.16 -3.64 15.28
C CYS A 35 10.68 -3.71 15.40
N LYS A 36 11.15 -3.84 16.65
CA LYS A 36 12.57 -4.06 16.94
C LYS A 36 13.04 -5.47 16.58
N ASP A 37 12.14 -6.45 16.68
CA ASP A 37 12.43 -7.86 16.40
C ASP A 37 11.86 -8.29 15.04
N LYS A 38 12.51 -9.26 14.38
CA LYS A 38 12.07 -9.86 13.12
C LYS A 38 10.79 -10.69 13.26
N ASN A 39 10.47 -11.11 14.48
CA ASN A 39 9.27 -11.90 14.78
C ASN A 39 8.05 -11.02 15.12
N TYR A 40 8.06 -9.74 14.77
CA TYR A 40 7.00 -8.78 15.11
C TYR A 40 6.72 -8.66 16.62
N ASN A 41 7.77 -8.84 17.42
CA ASN A 41 7.75 -8.62 18.87
C ASN A 41 8.28 -7.21 19.19
N LYS A 42 7.78 -6.60 20.27
CA LYS A 42 8.14 -5.23 20.71
C LYS A 42 7.96 -4.19 19.59
N CYS A 43 6.70 -3.97 19.23
CA CYS A 43 6.33 -3.05 18.15
C CYS A 43 5.66 -1.79 18.69
N VAL A 44 5.76 -0.74 17.89
CA VAL A 44 5.07 0.53 18.07
C VAL A 44 4.28 0.82 16.81
N GLU A 45 3.13 1.49 16.97
CA GLU A 45 2.23 1.80 15.85
C GLU A 45 2.05 3.31 15.70
N PRO A 46 3.10 4.05 15.27
CA PRO A 46 2.98 5.48 15.06
C PRO A 46 2.09 5.81 13.87
N SER A 47 1.57 7.04 13.88
CA SER A 47 0.88 7.61 12.74
C SER A 47 1.87 7.95 11.63
N ALA A 48 1.61 7.46 10.43
CA ALA A 48 2.37 7.69 9.23
C ALA A 48 2.00 9.06 8.64
N PRO A 49 2.99 9.96 8.45
CA PRO A 49 2.76 11.25 7.83
C PRO A 49 2.31 11.09 6.37
N SER A 50 1.44 12.00 5.90
CA SER A 50 1.08 12.05 4.48
C SER A 50 2.08 12.85 3.68
N ASN A 51 2.55 12.27 2.57
CA ASN A 51 3.31 12.95 1.52
C ASN A 51 4.60 13.65 1.99
N THR A 52 5.08 13.33 3.17
CA THR A 52 6.33 13.85 3.72
C THR A 52 7.14 12.70 4.31
N CYS A 53 8.46 12.85 4.25
CA CYS A 53 9.37 11.96 4.96
C CYS A 53 9.66 12.59 6.32
N VAL A 54 9.62 11.79 7.38
CA VAL A 54 10.00 12.20 8.74
C VAL A 54 11.06 11.25 9.26
N ASN A 55 11.88 11.75 10.18
CA ASN A 55 12.82 10.91 10.89
C ASN A 55 12.07 10.00 11.88
N THR A 56 12.57 8.78 12.09
CA THR A 56 12.02 7.83 13.07
C THR A 56 12.02 8.37 14.50
N ALA A 57 12.97 9.24 14.84
CA ALA A 57 12.99 9.98 16.11
C ALA A 57 11.81 10.93 16.30
N SER A 58 11.21 11.41 15.20
CA SER A 58 10.04 12.31 15.22
C SER A 58 8.72 11.57 15.29
N LEU A 59 8.73 10.25 15.06
CA LEU A 59 7.59 9.39 15.28
C LEU A 59 7.56 8.99 16.77
N ASP A 60 6.36 8.79 17.32
CA ASP A 60 6.14 8.29 18.70
C ASP A 60 6.56 6.81 18.82
N THR A 61 7.85 6.54 18.55
CA THR A 61 8.42 5.19 18.43
C THR A 61 9.17 4.76 19.67
N GLY A 62 9.38 5.65 20.65
CA GLY A 62 10.15 5.33 21.84
C GLY A 62 11.63 5.04 21.54
N ASN A 63 12.20 5.70 20.53
CA ASN A 63 13.61 5.60 20.13
C ASN A 63 14.00 4.24 19.51
N LEU A 64 13.33 3.89 18.42
CA LEU A 64 13.68 2.72 17.58
C LEU A 64 14.71 3.03 16.50
N ASP A 65 15.40 4.18 16.59
CA ASP A 65 16.45 4.56 15.64
C ASP A 65 17.49 3.43 15.54
N ASP A 66 17.81 3.05 14.30
CA ASP A 66 18.70 1.94 13.91
C ASP A 66 18.36 0.56 14.48
N GLN A 67 17.18 0.41 15.08
CA GLN A 67 16.73 -0.82 15.74
C GLN A 67 15.55 -1.47 15.05
N ILE A 68 14.98 -0.85 14.02
CA ILE A 68 13.86 -1.40 13.26
C ILE A 68 14.35 -2.61 12.46
N SER A 69 13.88 -3.79 12.83
CA SER A 69 14.18 -5.04 12.11
C SER A 69 13.02 -5.51 11.25
N SER A 70 11.81 -4.98 11.45
CA SER A 70 10.62 -5.33 10.67
C SER A 70 9.61 -4.18 10.64
N LEU A 71 8.89 -4.09 9.51
CA LEU A 71 7.89 -3.08 9.21
C LEU A 71 6.65 -3.75 8.60
N ASP A 72 5.47 -3.29 9.02
CA ASP A 72 4.20 -3.54 8.34
C ASP A 72 3.52 -2.21 8.06
N THR A 73 3.32 -1.89 6.78
CA THR A 73 2.66 -0.65 6.35
C THR A 73 1.14 -0.78 6.28
N TYR A 74 0.60 -1.96 6.58
CA TYR A 74 -0.81 -2.31 6.44
C TYR A 74 -1.39 -1.98 5.06
N GLY A 75 -0.57 -2.03 4.01
CA GLY A 75 -0.96 -1.70 2.63
C GLY A 75 -0.79 -0.23 2.23
N LEU A 76 -0.19 0.60 3.08
CA LEU A 76 0.26 1.93 2.69
C LEU A 76 1.51 1.84 1.80
N THR A 77 1.60 2.75 0.81
CA THR A 77 2.81 2.95 0.02
C THR A 77 3.73 3.91 0.77
N CYS A 78 4.89 3.42 1.21
CA CYS A 78 5.88 4.20 1.95
C CYS A 78 7.24 4.15 1.22
N PHE A 79 7.98 5.25 1.28
CA PHE A 79 9.39 5.30 0.87
C PHE A 79 10.25 5.32 2.14
N ILE A 80 11.24 4.43 2.19
CA ILE A 80 12.09 4.24 3.36
C ILE A 80 13.53 4.48 2.93
N TYR A 81 14.26 5.24 3.74
CA TYR A 81 15.66 5.56 3.54
C TYR A 81 16.43 5.10 4.78
N ALA A 82 17.62 4.56 4.54
CA ALA A 82 18.55 4.08 5.57
C ALA A 82 19.85 4.89 5.48
#